data_AF-A0AAU4BNP2-F1
#
_entry.id   AF-A0AAU4BNP2-F1
#
_cell.length_a   1.000
_cell.length_b   1.000
_cell.length_c   1.000
_cell.angle_alpha   90.00
_cell.angle_beta   90.00
_cell.angle_gamma   90.00
#
_symmetry.space_group_name_H-M   'P 1'
#
loop_
_entity.id
_entity.type
_entity.pdbx_description
1 polymer ?
#
loop_
_entity_poly.entity_id
_entity_poly.type
_entity_poly.pdbx_seq_one_letter_code
_entity_poly.pdbx_strand_id
1 'polypeptide(L)'
;MGVLEHVAPNLIDVLRRDIWWMGWNTLLAWIPVALAWALFRGRQLSRSPFWWAGLILFVLFLPNAPYVVTDLVHLRGDIVAADRGGPVVSVILPVYAVFIGSGFLAYYLALGAALRHLTRLGLGAWTGRVTIAAHAVCAIGVFLGRWARLNSWEPVADPQATIERIVVHLTWTWAPVLIGGTFIVTWICHFITRAIAEASFDATLRGARRLHATLTS
;
A
#
# COMPACT_ATOMS: atom_id res chain seq x y z
N MET A 1 -23.41 -18.81 30.22
CA MET A 1 -23.43 -17.38 29.86
C MET A 1 -22.08 -16.70 30.17
N GLY A 2 -20.91 -17.33 29.95
CA GLY A 2 -19.62 -16.79 30.46
C GLY A 2 -18.57 -16.40 29.40
N VAL A 3 -18.61 -16.99 28.21
CA VAL A 3 -17.57 -16.78 27.18
C VAL A 3 -17.92 -15.62 26.25
N LEU A 4 -19.15 -15.54 25.76
CA LEU A 4 -19.58 -14.49 24.83
C LEU A 4 -19.53 -13.08 25.45
N GLU A 5 -19.88 -12.94 26.74
CA GLU A 5 -19.85 -11.65 27.45
C GLU A 5 -18.43 -11.15 27.74
N HIS A 6 -17.43 -12.04 27.82
CA HIS A 6 -16.02 -11.66 28.01
C HIS A 6 -15.28 -11.50 26.68
N VAL A 7 -15.65 -12.25 25.64
CA VAL A 7 -15.00 -12.19 24.33
C VAL A 7 -15.49 -11.00 23.51
N ALA A 8 -16.79 -10.70 23.53
CA ALA A 8 -17.36 -9.64 22.69
C ALA A 8 -16.82 -8.22 23.01
N PRO A 9 -16.70 -7.76 24.28
CA PRO A 9 -16.17 -6.44 24.58
C PRO A 9 -14.69 -6.30 24.18
N ASN A 10 -13.89 -7.32 24.51
CA ASN A 10 -12.46 -7.35 24.17
C ASN A 10 -12.23 -7.36 22.66
N LEU A 11 -13.04 -8.11 21.91
CA LEU A 11 -12.99 -8.13 20.45
C LEU A 11 -13.39 -6.79 19.84
N ILE A 12 -14.46 -6.16 20.35
CA ILE A 12 -14.92 -4.84 19.87
C ILE A 12 -13.86 -3.77 20.12
N ASP A 13 -13.19 -3.79 21.27
CA ASP A 13 -12.15 -2.82 21.61
C ASP A 13 -10.91 -2.97 20.74
N VAL A 14 -10.47 -4.21 20.49
CA VAL A 14 -9.39 -4.52 19.55
C VAL A 14 -9.77 -4.06 18.14
N LEU A 15 -10.96 -4.42 17.65
CA LEU A 15 -11.43 -4.01 16.32
C LEU A 15 -11.53 -2.49 16.18
N ARG A 16 -12.06 -1.78 17.18
CA ARG A 16 -12.19 -0.31 17.13
C ARG A 16 -10.82 0.36 17.02
N ARG A 17 -9.85 -0.10 17.83
CA ARG A 17 -8.47 0.42 17.80
C ARG A 17 -7.82 0.15 16.45
N ASP A 18 -7.94 -1.08 15.96
CA ASP A 18 -7.29 -1.50 14.72
C ASP A 18 -7.91 -0.78 13.52
N ILE A 19 -9.23 -0.67 13.44
CA ILE A 19 -9.94 0.06 12.37
C ILE A 19 -9.51 1.53 12.34
N TRP A 20 -9.33 2.18 13.49
CA TRP A 20 -8.93 3.58 13.53
C TRP A 20 -7.52 3.78 12.95
N TRP A 21 -6.55 3.01 13.43
CA TRP A 21 -5.16 3.16 12.99
C TRP A 21 -4.91 2.60 11.58
N MET A 22 -5.44 1.41 11.26
CA MET A 22 -5.34 0.83 9.91
C MET A 22 -6.14 1.64 8.90
N GLY A 23 -7.28 2.21 9.31
CA GLY A 23 -8.06 3.15 8.50
C GLY A 23 -7.25 4.39 8.14
N TRP A 24 -6.51 4.94 9.10
CA TRP A 24 -5.59 6.05 8.86
C TRP A 24 -4.46 5.66 7.89
N ASN A 25 -3.79 4.52 8.10
CA ASN A 25 -2.75 4.02 7.19
C ASN A 25 -3.30 3.78 5.77
N THR A 26 -4.52 3.25 5.68
CA THR A 26 -5.18 3.00 4.40
C THR A 26 -5.54 4.31 3.71
N LEU A 27 -5.99 5.33 4.44
CA LEU A 27 -6.23 6.66 3.87
C LEU A 27 -4.94 7.25 3.27
N LEU A 28 -3.81 7.13 3.98
CA LEU A 28 -2.50 7.53 3.46
C LEU A 28 -2.08 6.72 2.22
N ALA A 29 -2.40 5.42 2.18
CA ALA A 29 -2.14 4.54 1.04
C ALA A 29 -2.87 4.95 -0.24
N TRP A 30 -4.01 5.65 -0.15
CA TRP A 30 -4.78 6.12 -1.29
C TRP A 30 -4.35 7.51 -1.82
N ILE A 31 -3.54 8.27 -1.07
CA ILE A 31 -2.99 9.56 -1.52
C ILE A 31 -2.22 9.45 -2.84
N PRO A 32 -1.30 8.47 -3.04
CA PRO A 32 -0.62 8.27 -4.32
C PRO A 32 -1.58 8.05 -5.49
N VAL A 33 -2.74 7.43 -5.27
CA VAL A 33 -3.75 7.22 -6.33
C VAL A 33 -4.38 8.55 -6.73
N ALA A 34 -4.74 9.39 -5.76
CA ALA A 34 -5.28 10.72 -6.02
C ALA A 34 -4.27 11.61 -6.77
N LEU A 35 -3.00 11.58 -6.34
CA LEU A 35 -1.90 12.28 -7.00
C LEU A 35 -1.66 11.75 -8.41
N ALA A 36 -1.63 10.43 -8.60
CA ALA A 36 -1.49 9.82 -9.92
C ALA A 36 -2.64 10.23 -10.85
N TRP A 37 -3.87 10.25 -10.32
CA TRP A 37 -5.03 10.72 -11.07
C TRP A 37 -4.88 12.18 -11.45
N ALA A 38 -4.33 13.07 -10.62
CA ALA A 38 -4.10 14.47 -10.96
C ALA A 38 -2.94 14.68 -11.96
N LEU A 39 -1.79 14.04 -11.72
CA LEU A 39 -0.54 14.31 -12.42
C LEU A 39 -0.45 13.65 -13.78
N PHE A 40 -1.05 12.47 -13.94
CA PHE A 40 -0.84 11.60 -15.09
C PHE A 40 -2.02 11.59 -16.06
N ARG A 41 -2.92 12.59 -16.08
CA ARG A 41 -4.02 12.63 -17.07
C ARG A 41 -3.56 12.99 -18.47
N GLY A 42 -2.64 13.94 -18.57
CA GLY A 42 -2.19 14.52 -19.84
C GLY A 42 -1.47 13.55 -20.78
N ARG A 43 -1.45 13.90 -22.07
CA ARG A 43 -0.68 13.21 -23.11
C ARG A 43 0.75 13.76 -23.26
N GLN A 44 1.05 14.87 -22.60
CA GLN A 44 2.34 15.54 -22.61
C GLN A 44 2.87 15.69 -21.18
N LEU A 45 4.18 15.77 -21.06
CA LEU A 45 4.84 16.05 -19.79
C LEU A 45 4.62 17.53 -19.44
N SER A 46 3.91 17.79 -18.35
CA SER A 46 3.81 19.16 -17.83
C SER A 46 5.16 19.54 -17.24
N ARG A 47 5.72 20.68 -17.67
CA ARG A 47 6.98 21.23 -17.14
C ARG A 47 6.77 22.25 -16.02
N SER A 48 5.55 22.36 -15.51
CA SER A 48 5.23 23.30 -14.42
C SER A 48 5.92 22.87 -13.11
N PRO A 49 6.43 23.82 -12.31
CA PRO A 49 6.94 23.52 -10.96
C PRO A 49 5.94 22.75 -10.10
N PHE A 50 4.64 23.02 -10.24
CA PHE A 50 3.59 22.30 -9.51
C PHE A 50 3.49 20.82 -9.90
N TRP A 51 3.78 20.48 -11.15
CA TRP A 51 3.79 19.08 -11.59
C TRP A 51 4.96 18.33 -10.99
N TRP A 52 6.15 18.94 -10.96
CA TRP A 52 7.34 18.36 -10.32
C TRP A 52 7.17 18.22 -8.81
N ALA A 53 6.61 19.23 -8.13
CA ALA A 53 6.28 19.14 -6.72
C ALA A 53 5.29 17.99 -6.44
N GLY A 54 4.27 17.85 -7.28
CA GLY A 54 3.33 16.73 -7.18
C GLY A 54 3.99 15.38 -7.44
N LEU A 55 4.93 15.28 -8.38
CA LEU A 55 5.69 14.05 -8.63
C LEU A 55 6.55 13.65 -7.42
N ILE A 56 7.24 14.62 -6.81
CA ILE A 56 8.01 14.39 -5.59
C ILE A 56 7.09 13.88 -4.48
N LEU A 57 5.94 14.54 -4.29
CA LEU A 57 4.94 14.11 -3.31
C LEU A 57 4.40 12.71 -3.61
N PHE A 58 4.15 12.40 -4.87
CA PHE A 58 3.72 11.07 -5.31
C PHE A 58 4.76 10.01 -4.92
N VAL A 59 6.04 10.24 -5.22
CA VAL A 59 7.13 9.31 -4.88
C VAL A 59 7.30 9.16 -3.37
N LEU A 60 7.18 10.24 -2.61
CA LEU A 60 7.30 10.23 -1.15
C LEU A 60 6.15 9.45 -0.48
N PHE A 61 4.93 9.58 -1.01
CA PHE A 61 3.76 8.89 -0.46
C PHE A 61 3.57 7.47 -1.01
N LEU A 62 4.20 7.12 -2.13
CA LEU A 62 4.06 5.80 -2.76
C LEU A 62 4.36 4.63 -1.80
N PRO A 63 5.38 4.68 -0.91
CA PRO A 63 5.66 3.63 0.06
C PRO A 63 4.55 3.38 1.08
N ASN A 64 3.69 4.37 1.36
CA ASN A 64 2.57 4.19 2.30
C ASN A 64 1.58 3.12 1.82
N ALA A 65 1.47 2.90 0.50
CA ALA A 65 0.56 1.91 -0.05
C ALA A 65 0.94 0.47 0.32
N PRO A 66 2.18 -0.01 0.05
CA PRO A 66 2.64 -1.31 0.54
C PRO A 66 2.93 -1.32 2.05
N TYR A 67 3.11 -0.17 2.72
CA TYR A 67 3.39 -0.11 4.18
C TYR A 67 2.35 -0.83 5.03
N VAL A 68 1.08 -0.82 4.61
CA VAL A 68 -0.04 -1.50 5.29
C VAL A 68 0.24 -3.00 5.52
N VAL A 69 1.12 -3.63 4.72
CA VAL A 69 1.53 -5.03 4.95
C VAL A 69 2.30 -5.22 6.26
N THR A 70 3.02 -4.19 6.71
CA THR A 70 3.81 -4.25 7.95
C THR A 70 2.94 -4.22 9.20
N ASP A 71 1.68 -3.82 9.04
CA ASP A 71 0.69 -3.79 10.12
C ASP A 71 0.40 -5.21 10.63
N LEU A 72 0.64 -6.25 9.82
CA LEU A 72 0.58 -7.68 10.19
C LEU A 72 1.43 -8.04 11.41
N VAL A 73 2.44 -7.24 11.76
CA VAL A 73 3.23 -7.48 12.98
C VAL A 73 2.37 -7.38 14.24
N HIS A 74 1.29 -6.59 14.25
CA HIS A 74 0.38 -6.46 15.40
C HIS A 74 -0.63 -7.60 15.48
N LEU A 75 -0.92 -8.28 14.36
CA LEU A 75 -1.89 -9.37 14.26
C LEU A 75 -1.66 -10.45 15.32
N ARG A 76 -0.41 -10.83 15.60
CA ARG A 76 -0.12 -11.83 16.65
C ARG A 76 -0.55 -11.33 18.03
N GLY A 77 -0.27 -10.06 18.34
CA GLY A 77 -0.67 -9.44 19.59
C GLY A 77 -2.18 -9.35 19.72
N ASP A 78 -2.87 -9.01 18.63
CA ASP A 78 -4.33 -8.87 18.59
C ASP A 78 -5.03 -10.22 18.71
N ILE A 79 -4.51 -11.24 18.03
CA ILE A 79 -4.96 -12.63 18.21
C ILE A 79 -4.79 -13.01 19.67
N VAL A 80 -3.62 -12.87 20.28
CA VAL A 80 -3.41 -13.26 21.69
C VAL A 80 -4.26 -12.43 22.67
N ALA A 81 -4.44 -11.14 22.41
CA ALA A 81 -5.22 -10.25 23.28
C ALA A 81 -6.72 -10.59 23.25
N ALA A 82 -7.24 -10.96 22.08
CA ALA A 82 -8.63 -11.33 21.94
C ALA A 82 -8.88 -12.84 22.20
N ASP A 83 -7.89 -13.72 22.01
CA ASP A 83 -7.98 -15.19 22.12
C ASP A 83 -7.90 -15.73 23.57
N ARG A 84 -8.51 -15.02 24.53
CA ARG A 84 -8.96 -15.68 25.78
C ARG A 84 -10.19 -16.58 25.55
N GLY A 85 -10.50 -16.90 24.29
CA GLY A 85 -11.42 -17.95 23.88
C GLY A 85 -11.89 -17.81 22.43
N GLY A 86 -11.14 -18.33 21.45
CA GLY A 86 -11.61 -19.14 20.31
C GLY A 86 -11.90 -18.46 18.94
N PRO A 87 -12.97 -17.65 18.76
CA PRO A 87 -13.44 -17.21 17.43
C PRO A 87 -12.71 -16.01 16.79
N VAL A 88 -11.61 -15.57 17.37
CA VAL A 88 -10.98 -14.28 17.04
C VAL A 88 -10.32 -14.28 15.66
N VAL A 89 -9.71 -15.41 15.28
CA VAL A 89 -9.02 -15.56 13.99
C VAL A 89 -9.98 -15.38 12.82
N SER A 90 -11.24 -15.85 12.94
CA SER A 90 -12.25 -15.72 11.88
C SER A 90 -12.72 -14.30 11.60
N VAL A 91 -12.53 -13.36 12.54
CA VAL A 91 -12.98 -11.96 12.39
C VAL A 91 -11.82 -11.02 12.14
N ILE A 92 -10.71 -11.15 12.86
CA ILE A 92 -9.56 -10.24 12.75
C ILE A 92 -8.83 -10.46 11.42
N LEU A 93 -8.62 -11.71 11.00
CA LEU A 93 -7.82 -12.00 9.81
C LEU A 93 -8.45 -11.44 8.51
N PRO A 94 -9.79 -11.56 8.26
CA PRO A 94 -10.42 -10.91 7.12
C PRO A 94 -10.31 -9.38 7.14
N VAL A 95 -10.41 -8.74 8.31
CA VAL A 95 -10.27 -7.29 8.44
C VAL A 95 -8.87 -6.85 8.00
N TYR A 96 -7.83 -7.53 8.50
CA TYR A 96 -6.46 -7.28 8.07
C TYR A 96 -6.26 -7.52 6.57
N ALA A 97 -6.81 -8.61 6.03
CA ALA A 97 -6.73 -8.92 4.61
C ALA A 97 -7.39 -7.83 3.73
N VAL A 98 -8.51 -7.25 4.15
CA VAL A 98 -9.17 -6.14 3.45
C VAL A 98 -8.29 -4.89 3.42
N PHE A 99 -7.71 -4.50 4.56
CA PHE A 99 -6.85 -3.31 4.61
C PHE A 99 -5.57 -3.49 3.78
N ILE A 100 -4.91 -4.64 3.90
CA ILE A 100 -3.70 -4.96 3.12
C ILE A 100 -4.03 -5.03 1.63
N GLY A 101 -5.12 -5.71 1.27
CA GLY A 101 -5.60 -5.79 -0.11
C GLY A 101 -5.92 -4.40 -0.68
N SER A 102 -6.56 -3.53 0.10
CA SER A 102 -6.81 -2.13 -0.26
C SER A 102 -5.51 -1.35 -0.48
N GLY A 103 -4.53 -1.49 0.41
CA GLY A 103 -3.21 -0.83 0.27
C GLY A 103 -2.47 -1.27 -1.00
N PHE A 104 -2.42 -2.56 -1.29
CA PHE A 104 -1.80 -3.05 -2.52
C PHE A 104 -2.60 -2.74 -3.77
N LEU A 105 -3.94 -2.68 -3.70
CA LEU A 105 -4.76 -2.22 -4.81
C LEU A 105 -4.44 -0.75 -5.13
N ALA A 106 -4.33 0.10 -4.10
CA ALA A 106 -3.91 1.49 -4.26
C ALA A 106 -2.52 1.58 -4.90
N TYR A 107 -1.57 0.75 -4.45
CA TYR A 107 -0.22 0.67 -5.05
C TYR A 107 -0.27 0.29 -6.53
N TYR A 108 -1.03 -0.76 -6.88
CA TYR A 108 -1.22 -1.20 -8.27
C TYR A 108 -1.81 -0.10 -9.15
N LEU A 109 -2.85 0.59 -8.67
CA LEU A 109 -3.50 1.67 -9.43
C LEU A 109 -2.58 2.87 -9.63
N ALA A 110 -1.87 3.29 -8.57
CA ALA A 110 -0.92 4.40 -8.59
C ALA A 110 0.26 4.13 -9.54
N LEU A 111 0.93 2.99 -9.37
CA LEU A 111 2.05 2.59 -10.22
C LEU A 111 1.59 2.38 -11.67
N GLY A 112 0.46 1.70 -11.87
CA GLY A 112 -0.12 1.47 -13.19
C GLY A 112 -0.43 2.78 -13.93
N ALA A 113 -0.93 3.80 -13.23
CA ALA A 113 -1.15 5.12 -13.82
C ALA A 113 0.15 5.80 -14.27
N ALA A 114 1.20 5.75 -13.44
CA ALA A 114 2.52 6.27 -13.79
C ALA A 114 3.12 5.54 -15.02
N LEU A 115 3.06 4.21 -15.04
CA LEU A 115 3.56 3.39 -16.15
C LEU A 115 2.78 3.64 -17.44
N ARG A 116 1.45 3.75 -17.40
CA ARG A 116 0.63 4.11 -18.57
C ARG A 116 0.95 5.50 -19.09
N HIS A 117 1.25 6.44 -18.22
CA HIS A 117 1.68 7.78 -18.63
C HIS A 117 3.05 7.73 -19.31
N LEU A 118 4.01 6.98 -18.75
CA LEU A 118 5.32 6.76 -19.35
C LEU A 118 5.21 6.18 -20.77
N THR A 119 4.34 5.18 -20.98
CA THR A 119 4.08 4.62 -22.31
C THR A 119 3.46 5.64 -23.27
N ARG A 120 2.53 6.48 -22.80
CA ARG A 120 1.94 7.55 -23.63
C ARG A 120 2.95 8.62 -24.05
N LEU A 121 4.02 8.82 -23.28
CA LEU A 121 5.14 9.69 -23.62
C LEU A 121 6.13 9.04 -24.59
N GLY A 122 5.87 7.80 -25.06
CA GLY A 122 6.80 7.06 -25.93
C GLY A 122 7.93 6.37 -25.17
N LEU A 123 7.91 6.36 -23.84
CA LEU A 123 8.98 5.81 -22.98
C LEU A 123 8.66 4.39 -22.48
N GLY A 124 7.87 3.63 -23.24
CA GLY A 124 7.42 2.27 -22.85
C GLY A 124 8.55 1.31 -22.49
N ALA A 125 9.73 1.44 -23.12
CA ALA A 125 10.92 0.64 -22.82
C ALA A 125 11.44 0.82 -21.38
N TRP A 126 11.10 1.92 -20.71
CA TRP A 126 11.52 2.21 -19.35
C TRP A 126 10.59 1.65 -18.27
N THR A 127 9.42 1.13 -18.65
CA THR A 127 8.40 0.65 -17.69
C THR A 127 8.94 -0.40 -16.73
N GLY A 128 9.75 -1.35 -17.21
CA GLY A 128 10.38 -2.36 -16.35
C GLY A 128 11.36 -1.75 -15.32
N ARG A 129 12.20 -0.80 -15.75
CA ARG A 129 13.16 -0.11 -14.86
C ARG A 129 12.43 0.75 -13.83
N VAL A 130 11.41 1.48 -14.24
CA VAL A 130 10.57 2.30 -13.34
C VAL A 130 9.82 1.40 -12.35
N THR A 131 9.36 0.22 -12.77
CA THR A 131 8.75 -0.76 -11.87
C THR A 131 9.74 -1.20 -10.80
N ILE A 132 10.95 -1.64 -11.18
CA ILE A 132 11.99 -2.07 -10.22
C ILE A 132 12.34 -0.92 -9.26
N ALA A 133 12.56 0.29 -9.79
CA ALA A 133 12.85 1.47 -8.99
C ALA A 133 11.73 1.80 -8.00
N ALA A 134 10.46 1.72 -8.43
CA ALA A 134 9.31 1.95 -7.56
C ALA A 134 9.25 0.93 -6.42
N HIS A 135 9.54 -0.35 -6.68
CA HIS A 135 9.59 -1.38 -5.64
C HIS A 135 10.75 -1.13 -4.67
N ALA A 136 11.91 -0.71 -5.16
CA ALA A 136 13.06 -0.38 -4.32
C ALA A 136 12.79 0.85 -3.42
N VAL A 137 12.22 1.91 -3.99
CA VAL A 137 11.79 3.10 -3.23
C VAL A 137 10.76 2.72 -2.17
N CYS A 138 9.79 1.86 -2.52
CA CYS A 138 8.80 1.38 -1.55
C CYS A 138 9.45 0.55 -0.45
N ALA A 139 10.36 -0.37 -0.78
CA ALA A 139 11.05 -1.19 0.22
C ALA A 139 11.87 -0.34 1.21
N ILE A 140 12.58 0.68 0.70
CA ILE A 140 13.32 1.63 1.53
C ILE A 140 12.36 2.48 2.36
N GLY A 141 11.30 3.03 1.75
CA GLY A 141 10.33 3.87 2.46
C GLY A 141 9.59 3.10 3.56
N VAL A 142 9.21 1.85 3.30
CA VAL A 142 8.62 0.97 4.30
C VAL A 142 9.61 0.65 5.42
N PHE A 143 10.87 0.41 5.05
CA PHE A 143 11.93 0.22 6.04
C PHE A 143 12.12 1.44 6.94
N LEU A 144 12.21 2.63 6.35
CA LEU A 144 12.36 3.87 7.09
C LEU A 144 11.13 4.17 7.97
N GLY A 145 9.92 3.94 7.46
CA GLY A 145 8.69 4.11 8.25
C GLY A 145 8.62 3.16 9.45
N ARG A 146 9.03 1.90 9.28
CA ARG A 146 8.86 0.87 10.32
C ARG A 146 9.98 0.87 11.35
N TRP A 147 11.24 1.02 10.92
CA TRP A 147 12.40 0.93 11.80
C TRP A 147 12.92 2.30 12.22
N ALA A 148 13.05 3.26 11.29
CA ALA A 148 13.45 4.63 11.64
C ALA A 148 12.29 5.47 12.21
N ARG A 149 11.05 4.95 12.17
CA ARG A 149 9.81 5.59 12.63
C ARG A 149 9.62 6.99 12.06
N LEU A 150 10.05 7.16 10.80
CA LEU A 150 9.92 8.44 10.12
C LEU A 150 8.48 8.66 9.68
N ASN A 151 7.92 9.80 10.07
CA ASN A 151 6.62 10.24 9.57
C ASN A 151 6.80 11.02 8.26
N SER A 152 5.77 11.04 7.40
CA SER A 152 5.81 11.73 6.11
C SER A 152 5.95 13.26 6.18
N TRP A 153 5.81 13.87 7.37
CA TRP A 153 5.91 15.31 7.59
C TRP A 153 7.23 15.75 8.27
N GLU A 154 7.97 14.81 8.87
CA GLU A 154 9.25 15.07 9.53
C GLU A 154 10.34 15.62 8.59
N PRO A 155 10.47 15.17 7.32
CA PRO A 155 11.46 15.75 6.40
C PRO A 155 11.29 17.26 6.17
N VAL A 156 10.08 17.78 6.39
CA VAL A 156 9.76 19.21 6.24
C VAL A 156 9.93 19.95 7.56
N ALA A 157 9.55 19.33 8.68
CA ALA A 157 9.61 19.96 9.99
C ALA A 157 11.03 19.98 10.59
N ASP A 158 11.81 18.92 10.39
CA ASP A 158 13.19 18.80 10.87
C ASP A 158 14.04 18.00 9.86
N PRO A 159 14.52 18.65 8.79
CA PRO A 159 15.26 17.97 7.73
C PRO A 159 16.60 17.40 8.22
N GLN A 160 17.27 18.06 9.19
CA GLN A 160 18.56 17.60 9.67
C GLN A 160 18.41 16.31 10.49
N ALA A 161 17.52 16.29 11.49
CA ALA A 161 17.28 15.09 12.29
C ALA A 161 16.75 13.93 11.43
N THR A 162 15.95 14.25 10.40
CA THR A 162 15.48 13.27 9.41
C THR A 162 16.66 12.60 8.68
N ILE A 163 17.59 13.39 8.14
CA ILE A 163 18.77 12.87 7.43
C ILE A 163 19.64 12.00 8.35
N GLU A 164 19.90 12.48 9.57
CA GLU A 164 20.68 11.72 10.55
C GLU A 164 20.03 10.35 10.85
N ARG A 165 18.71 10.31 11.07
CA ARG A 165 17.98 9.05 11.27
C ARG A 165 18.03 8.14 10.06
N ILE A 166 17.89 8.67 8.86
CA ILE A 166 18.00 7.88 7.61
C ILE A 166 19.39 7.22 7.55
N VAL A 167 20.46 7.99 7.75
CA VAL A 167 21.85 7.49 7.65
C VAL A 167 22.12 6.43 8.72
N VAL A 168 21.74 6.69 9.97
CA VAL A 168 21.95 5.73 11.08
C VAL A 168 21.23 4.40 10.81
N HIS A 169 19.99 4.44 10.31
CA HIS A 169 19.23 3.21 10.08
C HIS A 169 19.65 2.49 8.81
N LEU A 170 20.07 3.20 7.75
CA LEU A 170 20.58 2.58 6.53
C LEU A 170 21.97 1.95 6.72
N THR A 171 22.76 2.43 7.69
CA THR A 171 24.06 1.82 8.03
C THR A 171 23.93 0.65 9.01
N TRP A 172 22.72 0.35 9.51
CA TRP A 172 22.49 -0.81 10.35
C TRP A 172 22.74 -2.12 9.57
N THR A 173 23.44 -3.06 10.19
CA THR A 173 23.88 -4.33 9.57
C THR A 173 22.73 -5.17 9.02
N TRP A 174 21.55 -5.09 9.62
CA TRP A 174 20.35 -5.81 9.16
C TRP A 174 19.54 -5.07 8.10
N ALA A 175 19.82 -3.78 7.85
CA ALA A 175 19.05 -2.97 6.91
C ALA A 175 18.98 -3.58 5.50
N PRO A 176 20.08 -4.08 4.90
CA PRO A 176 20.02 -4.68 3.56
C PRO A 176 19.11 -5.91 3.49
N VAL A 177 19.12 -6.75 4.53
CA VAL A 177 18.29 -7.96 4.61
C VAL A 177 16.82 -7.57 4.74
N LEU A 178 16.49 -6.60 5.60
CA LEU A 178 15.13 -6.14 5.82
C LEU A 178 14.56 -5.42 4.59
N ILE A 179 15.35 -4.57 3.94
CA ILE A 179 14.98 -3.91 2.69
C ILE A 179 14.79 -4.95 1.58
N GLY A 180 15.71 -5.91 1.44
CA GLY A 180 15.61 -6.99 0.45
C GLY A 180 14.37 -7.87 0.65
N GLY A 181 14.08 -8.25 1.89
CA GLY A 181 12.86 -8.98 2.23
C GLY A 181 11.60 -8.18 1.91
N THR A 182 11.57 -6.90 2.29
CA THR A 182 10.44 -5.99 2.00
C THR A 182 10.23 -5.79 0.51
N PHE A 183 11.32 -5.71 -0.26
CA PHE A 183 11.27 -5.63 -1.72
C PHE A 183 10.59 -6.86 -2.31
N ILE A 184 11.01 -8.07 -1.90
CA ILE A 184 10.43 -9.33 -2.38
C ILE A 184 8.95 -9.42 -2.01
N VAL A 185 8.58 -9.11 -0.76
CA VAL A 185 7.19 -9.10 -0.31
C VAL A 185 6.35 -8.12 -1.14
N THR A 186 6.84 -6.89 -1.30
CA THR A 186 6.16 -5.85 -2.10
C THR A 186 5.95 -6.33 -3.54
N TRP A 187 6.97 -6.97 -4.13
CA TRP A 187 6.91 -7.50 -5.48
C TRP A 187 5.88 -8.61 -5.64
N ILE A 188 5.89 -9.59 -4.74
CA ILE A 188 4.95 -10.72 -4.77
C ILE A 188 3.52 -10.21 -4.56
N CYS A 189 3.28 -9.38 -3.55
CA CYS A 189 1.95 -8.85 -3.26
C CYS A 189 1.44 -7.96 -4.40
N HIS A 190 2.28 -7.13 -5.01
CA HIS A 190 1.92 -6.36 -6.20
C HIS A 190 1.57 -7.27 -7.38
N PHE A 191 2.36 -8.32 -7.63
CA PHE A 191 2.06 -9.30 -8.68
C PHE A 191 0.72 -10.01 -8.46
N ILE A 192 0.48 -10.51 -7.25
CA ILE A 192 -0.79 -11.16 -6.87
C ILE A 192 -1.96 -10.19 -7.07
N THR A 193 -1.83 -8.96 -6.58
CA THR A 193 -2.88 -7.94 -6.69
C THR A 193 -3.19 -7.62 -8.13
N ARG A 194 -2.15 -7.47 -8.97
CA ARG A 194 -2.30 -7.25 -10.40
C ARG A 194 -3.06 -8.41 -11.06
N ALA A 195 -2.67 -9.65 -10.78
CA ALA A 195 -3.31 -10.83 -11.34
C ALA A 195 -4.80 -10.90 -10.96
N ILE A 196 -5.13 -10.65 -9.69
CA ILE A 196 -6.52 -10.63 -9.20
C ILE A 196 -7.32 -9.50 -9.86
N ALA A 197 -6.76 -8.29 -9.91
CA ALA A 197 -7.45 -7.12 -10.46
C ALA A 197 -7.76 -7.31 -11.97
N GLU A 198 -6.78 -7.78 -12.74
CA GLU A 198 -6.93 -8.05 -14.18
C GLU A 198 -7.94 -9.18 -14.42
N ALA A 199 -7.84 -10.29 -13.68
CA ALA A 199 -8.79 -11.41 -13.80
C ALA A 199 -10.23 -11.00 -13.45
N SER A 200 -10.40 -10.17 -12.42
CA SER A 200 -11.70 -9.66 -11.97
C SER A 200 -12.33 -8.74 -13.02
N PHE A 201 -11.53 -7.84 -13.61
CA PHE A 201 -11.98 -6.93 -14.66
C PHE A 201 -12.43 -7.70 -15.91
N ASP A 202 -11.62 -8.67 -16.33
CA ASP A 202 -11.92 -9.52 -17.48
C ASP A 202 -13.18 -10.37 -17.27
N ALA A 203 -13.36 -10.93 -16.07
CA ALA A 203 -14.56 -11.68 -15.72
C ALA A 203 -15.81 -10.79 -15.79
N THR A 204 -15.72 -9.56 -15.28
CA THR A 204 -16.81 -8.58 -15.32
C THR A 204 -17.18 -8.20 -16.75
N LEU A 205 -16.19 -7.92 -17.60
CA LEU A 205 -16.43 -7.59 -19.00
C LEU A 205 -17.05 -8.76 -19.79
N ARG A 206 -16.58 -9.98 -19.56
CA ARG A 206 -17.18 -11.18 -20.18
C ARG A 206 -18.62 -11.38 -19.74
N GLY A 207 -18.92 -11.19 -18.46
CA GLY A 207 -20.28 -11.24 -17.93
C GLY A 207 -21.20 -10.20 -18.57
N ALA A 208 -20.76 -8.94 -18.64
CA ALA A 208 -21.52 -7.85 -19.25
C ALA A 208 -21.82 -8.10 -20.74
N ARG A 209 -20.84 -8.59 -21.50
CA ARG A 209 -21.03 -8.94 -22.93
C ARG A 209 -22.02 -10.08 -23.12
N ARG A 210 -21.99 -11.10 -22.25
CA ARG A 210 -22.95 -12.21 -22.28
C ARG A 210 -24.37 -11.74 -21.99
N LEU A 211 -24.56 -10.93 -20.94
CA LEU A 211 -25.84 -10.34 -20.59
C LEU A 211 -26.41 -9.49 -21.73
N HIS A 212 -25.57 -8.65 -22.32
CA HIS A 212 -25.98 -7.84 -23.47
C HIS A 212 -26.44 -8.70 -24.64
N ALA A 213 -25.69 -9.75 -24.99
CA ALA A 213 -26.05 -10.67 -26.06
C ALA A 213 -27.40 -11.38 -25.82
N THR A 214 -27.67 -11.83 -24.59
CA THR A 214 -28.96 -12.44 -24.21
C THR A 214 -30.13 -11.47 -24.24
N LEU A 215 -29.90 -10.19 -23.93
CA LEU A 215 -30.96 -9.16 -23.96
C LEU A 215 -31.29 -8.69 -25.38
N THR A 216 -30.38 -8.89 -26.34
CA THR A 216 -30.54 -8.49 -27.75
C THR A 216 -30.96 -9.64 -28.68
N SER A 217 -31.08 -10.87 -28.16
CA SER A 217 -31.58 -12.06 -28.86
C SER A 217 -33.05 -12.30 -28.58
#